data_AF-A0A1Q7ZHA4-F1
#
_entry.id   AF-A0A1Q7ZHA4-F1
#
_cell.length_a   1.000
_cell.length_b   1.000
_cell.length_c   1.000
_cell.angle_alpha   90.00
_cell.angle_beta   90.00
_cell.angle_gamma   90.00
#
_symmetry.space_group_name_H-M   'P 1'
#
loop_
_entity.id
_entity.type
_entity.pdbx_description
1 polymer ?
#
loop_
_entity_poly.entity_id
_entity_poly.type
_entity_poly.pdbx_seq_one_letter_code
_entity_poly.pdbx_strand_id
1 'polypeptide(L)'
;LFNEYSGQRSRFASELKGQAQILGESKPEDSSSAAGALHRAWINLKSAVTSGDDHAILAECERGEDSAVNEYEKAMKDDLSPSLLDIISRQYREIKSAHDRIRNLRDTRK
;
A
#
# COMPACT_ATOMS: atom_id res chain seq x y z
N LEU A 1 -5.28 -1.02 -14.57
CA LEU A 1 -4.19 -0.70 -13.62
C LEU A 1 -4.73 -0.53 -12.20
N PHE A 2 -5.42 0.57 -11.87
CA PHE A 2 -5.82 0.82 -10.47
C PHE A 2 -6.76 -0.25 -9.89
N ASN A 3 -7.68 -0.83 -10.70
CA ASN A 3 -8.50 -1.98 -10.26
C ASN A 3 -7.67 -3.24 -9.96
N GLU A 4 -6.59 -3.47 -10.71
CA GLU A 4 -5.68 -4.59 -10.49
C GLU A 4 -4.94 -4.44 -9.16
N TYR A 5 -4.42 -3.23 -8.90
CA TYR A 5 -3.77 -2.92 -7.63
C TYR A 5 -4.74 -2.94 -6.46
N SER A 6 -5.96 -2.43 -6.62
CA SER A 6 -7.01 -2.56 -5.61
C SER A 6 -7.29 -4.03 -5.24
N GLY A 7 -7.44 -4.90 -6.24
CA GLY A 7 -7.59 -6.34 -6.03
C GLY A 7 -6.36 -6.98 -5.36
N GLN A 8 -5.16 -6.55 -5.74
CA GLN A 8 -3.91 -7.01 -5.11
C GLN A 8 -3.85 -6.63 -3.62
N ARG A 9 -4.16 -5.36 -3.27
CA ARG A 9 -4.17 -4.89 -1.87
C ARG A 9 -5.22 -5.64 -1.04
N SER A 10 -6.37 -5.96 -1.62
CA SER A 10 -7.39 -6.79 -0.95
C SER A 10 -6.88 -8.20 -0.64
N ARG A 11 -6.19 -8.86 -1.58
CA ARG A 11 -5.58 -10.17 -1.33
C ARG A 11 -4.51 -10.10 -0.24
N PHE A 12 -3.65 -9.09 -0.27
CA PHE A 12 -2.59 -8.93 0.73
C PHE A 12 -3.14 -8.74 2.14
N ALA A 13 -4.15 -7.89 2.28
CA ALA A 13 -4.82 -7.69 3.56
C ALA A 13 -5.46 -8.99 4.08
N SER A 14 -6.07 -9.79 3.20
CA SER A 14 -6.65 -11.09 3.59
C SER A 14 -5.57 -12.09 4.04
N GLU A 15 -4.43 -12.16 3.34
CA GLU A 15 -3.31 -13.02 3.72
C GLU A 15 -2.72 -12.64 5.08
N LEU A 16 -2.47 -11.35 5.31
CA LEU A 16 -1.92 -10.86 6.58
C LEU A 16 -2.91 -11.03 7.73
N LYS A 17 -4.22 -10.80 7.50
CA LYS A 17 -5.27 -11.09 8.49
C LYS A 17 -5.31 -12.58 8.86
N GLY A 18 -5.15 -13.47 7.88
CA GLY A 18 -5.04 -14.90 8.12
C GLY A 18 -3.84 -15.26 9.02
N GLN A 19 -2.68 -14.65 8.78
CA GLN A 19 -1.51 -14.84 9.64
C GLN A 19 -1.71 -14.29 11.06
N ALA A 20 -2.30 -13.11 11.19
CA ALA A 20 -2.63 -12.52 12.50
C ALA A 20 -3.53 -13.46 13.33
N GLN A 21 -4.56 -14.03 12.69
CA GLN A 21 -5.45 -15.00 13.33
C GLN A 21 -4.72 -16.28 13.77
N ILE A 22 -3.81 -16.80 12.95
CA ILE A 22 -2.98 -17.98 13.31
C ILE A 22 -2.11 -17.67 14.53
N LEU A 23 -1.61 -16.44 14.64
CA LEU A 23 -0.80 -15.97 15.76
C LEU A 23 -1.62 -15.61 17.02
N GLY A 24 -2.95 -15.79 16.98
CA GLY A 24 -3.84 -15.53 18.11
C GLY A 24 -4.39 -14.11 18.19
N GLU A 25 -4.09 -13.25 17.22
CA GLU A 25 -4.65 -11.90 17.12
C GLU A 25 -6.04 -11.95 16.49
N SER A 26 -7.07 -11.80 17.33
CA SER A 26 -8.47 -11.93 16.94
C SER A 26 -9.12 -10.60 16.54
N LYS A 27 -8.48 -9.47 16.87
CA LYS A 27 -8.91 -8.12 16.49
C LYS A 27 -7.69 -7.26 16.17
N PRO A 28 -7.09 -7.40 14.97
CA PRO A 28 -6.07 -6.45 14.54
C PRO A 28 -6.63 -5.03 14.65
N GLU A 29 -5.91 -4.17 15.38
CA GLU A 29 -6.41 -2.82 15.66
C GLU A 29 -6.54 -2.01 14.37
N ASP A 30 -7.77 -1.60 14.05
CA ASP A 30 -8.04 -0.61 13.00
C ASP A 30 -7.75 0.82 13.53
N SER A 31 -6.48 1.07 13.89
CA SER A 31 -5.82 2.38 14.00
C SER A 31 -6.10 3.34 15.19
N SER A 32 -5.07 4.16 15.52
CA SER A 32 -5.23 5.48 16.17
C SER A 32 -4.31 6.61 15.62
N SER A 33 -3.23 6.31 14.87
CA SER A 33 -2.33 7.31 14.23
C SER A 33 -2.47 7.38 12.68
N ALA A 34 -2.81 6.25 12.03
CA ALA A 34 -2.93 6.14 10.58
C ALA A 34 -4.12 6.92 9.99
N ALA A 35 -5.20 7.10 10.75
CA ALA A 35 -6.45 7.70 10.27
C ALA A 35 -6.29 9.15 9.78
N GLY A 36 -5.48 9.97 10.47
CA GLY A 36 -5.25 11.37 10.07
C GLY A 36 -4.44 11.53 8.79
N ALA A 37 -3.43 10.67 8.58
CA ALA A 37 -2.65 10.64 7.35
C ALA A 37 -3.48 10.13 6.16
N LEU A 38 -4.29 9.09 6.38
CA LEU A 38 -5.23 8.56 5.40
C LEU A 38 -6.29 9.59 4.99
N HIS A 39 -6.85 10.35 5.95
CA HIS A 39 -7.82 11.40 5.65
C HIS A 39 -7.22 12.47 4.73
N ARG A 40 -5.99 12.93 5.00
CA ARG A 40 -5.30 13.89 4.13
C ARG A 40 -5.03 13.33 2.73
N ALA A 41 -4.58 12.08 2.64
CA ALA A 41 -4.38 11.38 1.37
C ALA A 41 -5.67 11.36 0.53
N TRP A 42 -6.79 11.01 1.15
CA TRP A 42 -8.10 10.95 0.49
C TRP A 42 -8.57 12.30 -0.04
N ILE A 43 -8.35 13.38 0.71
CA ILE A 43 -8.72 14.73 0.26
C ILE A 43 -7.87 15.15 -0.94
N ASN A 44 -6.56 14.92 -0.92
CA ASN A 44 -5.66 15.23 -2.04
C ASN A 44 -6.06 14.44 -3.30
N LEU A 45 -6.31 13.14 -3.16
CA LEU A 45 -6.77 12.30 -4.26
C LEU A 45 -8.09 12.81 -4.85
N LYS A 46 -9.07 13.13 -3.99
CA LYS A 46 -10.36 13.68 -4.44
C LYS A 46 -10.16 14.97 -5.22
N SER A 47 -9.31 15.88 -4.73
CA SER A 47 -8.98 17.13 -5.39
C SER A 47 -8.41 16.89 -6.80
N ALA A 48 -7.42 16.00 -6.92
CA ALA A 48 -6.79 15.66 -8.19
C ALA A 48 -7.78 15.04 -9.20
N VAL A 49 -8.68 14.17 -8.72
CA VAL A 49 -9.74 13.59 -9.55
C VAL A 49 -10.72 14.67 -10.02
N THR A 50 -11.11 15.59 -9.14
CA THR A 50 -12.04 16.68 -9.51
C THR A 50 -11.43 17.69 -10.48
N SER A 51 -10.11 17.87 -10.47
CA SER A 51 -9.41 18.74 -11.43
C SER A 51 -9.14 18.07 -12.78
N GLY A 52 -9.36 16.75 -12.90
CA GLY A 52 -9.05 15.99 -14.11
C GLY A 52 -7.55 15.95 -14.43
N ASP A 53 -6.70 16.10 -13.42
CA ASP A 53 -5.26 16.15 -13.57
C ASP A 53 -4.67 14.75 -13.39
N ASP A 54 -4.47 14.05 -14.51
CA ASP A 54 -3.88 12.71 -14.55
C ASP A 54 -2.51 12.65 -13.86
N HIS A 55 -1.70 13.71 -13.96
CA HIS A 55 -0.40 13.76 -13.30
C HIS A 55 -0.56 13.81 -11.78
N ALA A 56 -1.45 14.68 -11.29
CA ALA A 56 -1.74 14.78 -9.86
C ALA A 56 -2.32 13.48 -9.28
N ILE A 57 -3.19 12.78 -10.04
CA ILE A 57 -3.72 11.47 -9.63
C ILE A 57 -2.58 10.45 -9.50
N LEU A 58 -1.71 10.35 -10.52
CA LEU A 58 -0.58 9.43 -10.51
C LEU A 58 0.43 9.74 -9.39
N ALA A 59 0.68 11.03 -9.13
CA ALA A 59 1.56 11.46 -8.04
C ALA A 59 1.03 11.06 -6.66
N GLU A 60 -0.28 11.19 -6.42
CA GLU A 60 -0.87 10.78 -5.15
C GLU A 60 -0.89 9.26 -4.99
N CYS A 61 -1.11 8.51 -6.08
CA CYS A 61 -0.98 7.05 -6.06
C CYS A 61 0.46 6.60 -5.79
N GLU A 62 1.46 7.21 -6.42
CA GLU A 62 2.88 6.92 -6.16
C GLU A 62 3.24 7.18 -4.70
N ARG A 63 2.77 8.30 -4.14
CA ARG A 63 2.98 8.63 -2.72
C ARG A 63 2.39 7.56 -1.79
N GLY A 64 1.22 7.02 -2.14
CA GLY A 64 0.60 5.91 -1.41
C GLY A 64 1.43 4.62 -1.49
N GLU A 65 1.91 4.27 -2.68
CA GLU A 65 2.75 3.09 -2.88
C GLU A 65 4.12 3.22 -2.20
N ASP A 66 4.75 4.40 -2.25
CA ASP A 66 6.02 4.67 -1.54
C ASP A 66 5.85 4.50 -0.02
N SER A 67 4.74 4.98 0.55
CA SER A 67 4.41 4.74 1.95
C SER A 67 4.28 3.25 2.26
N ALA A 68 3.68 2.46 1.35
CA ALA A 68 3.56 1.01 1.52
C ALA A 68 4.92 0.32 1.42
N VAL A 69 5.77 0.65 0.43
CA VAL A 69 7.15 0.15 0.31
C VAL A 69 7.90 0.34 1.63
N ASN A 70 7.89 1.58 2.16
CA ASN A 70 8.60 1.92 3.39
C ASN A 70 8.10 1.12 4.60
N GLU A 71 6.79 0.86 4.71
CA GLU A 71 6.24 0.10 5.83
C GLU A 71 6.60 -1.39 5.76
N TYR A 72 6.59 -1.99 4.56
CA TYR A 72 7.05 -3.36 4.36
C TYR A 72 8.56 -3.49 4.64
N GLU A 73 9.37 -2.50 4.26
CA GLU A 73 10.81 -2.50 4.58
C GLU A 73 11.09 -2.44 6.08
N LYS A 74 10.27 -1.72 6.84
CA LYS A 74 10.36 -1.74 8.31
C LYS A 74 9.97 -3.10 8.85
N ALA A 75 8.83 -3.65 8.42
CA ALA A 75 8.34 -4.94 8.89
C ALA A 75 9.33 -6.08 8.63
N MET A 76 10.04 -6.08 7.49
CA MET A 76 11.07 -7.09 7.19
C MET A 76 12.31 -7.03 8.12
N LYS A 77 12.48 -5.95 8.91
CA LYS A 77 13.57 -5.82 9.88
C LYS A 77 13.20 -6.36 11.27
N ASP A 78 11.92 -6.67 11.49
CA ASP A 78 11.45 -7.25 12.73
C ASP A 78 11.73 -8.76 12.77
N ASP A 79 11.65 -9.35 13.97
CA ASP A 79 11.81 -10.80 14.15
C ASP A 79 10.54 -11.54 13.72
N LEU A 80 10.48 -11.88 12.44
CA LEU A 80 9.35 -12.56 11.82
C LEU A 80 9.59 -14.07 11.72
N SER A 81 8.53 -14.86 11.89
CA SER A 81 8.60 -16.28 11.55
C SER A 81 8.96 -16.46 10.06
N PRO A 82 9.65 -17.54 9.67
CA PRO A 82 10.05 -17.76 8.28
C PRO A 82 8.88 -17.71 7.29
N SER A 83 7.71 -18.21 7.68
CA SER A 83 6.50 -18.17 6.85
C SER A 83 5.97 -16.75 6.65
N LEU A 84 6.03 -15.92 7.70
CA LEU A 84 5.57 -14.53 7.61
C LEU A 84 6.56 -13.68 6.81
N LEU A 85 7.86 -13.90 6.98
CA LEU A 85 8.89 -13.24 6.20
C LEU A 85 8.75 -13.51 4.69
N ASP A 86 8.42 -14.74 4.29
CA ASP A 86 8.16 -15.07 2.87
C ASP A 86 6.97 -14.30 2.30
N ILE A 87 5.85 -14.25 3.06
CA ILE A 87 4.65 -13.51 2.68
C ILE A 87 4.97 -12.02 2.52
N ILE A 88 5.59 -11.39 3.52
CA ILE A 88 5.93 -9.97 3.51
C ILE A 88 6.93 -9.66 2.39
N SER A 89 7.94 -10.51 2.20
CA SER A 89 8.95 -10.33 1.13
C SER A 89 8.32 -10.41 -0.27
N ARG A 90 7.37 -11.33 -0.49
CA ARG A 90 6.64 -11.43 -1.76
C ARG A 90 5.79 -10.20 -2.01
N GLN A 91 4.98 -9.81 -1.04
CA GLN A 91 4.11 -8.64 -1.15
C GLN A 91 4.92 -7.34 -1.34
N TYR A 92 6.06 -7.20 -0.66
CA TYR A 92 7.00 -6.08 -0.86
C TYR A 92 7.46 -5.96 -2.31
N ARG A 93 7.91 -7.07 -2.92
CA ARG A 93 8.35 -7.07 -4.33
C ARG A 93 7.23 -6.64 -5.28
N GLU A 94 6.02 -7.12 -5.03
CA GLU A 94 4.84 -6.77 -5.82
C GLU A 94 4.45 -5.29 -5.65
N ILE A 95 4.50 -4.74 -4.43
CA ILE A 95 4.28 -3.31 -4.16
C ILE A 95 5.33 -2.46 -4.85
N LYS A 96 6.61 -2.83 -4.75
CA LYS A 96 7.71 -2.11 -5.40
C LYS A 96 7.54 -2.07 -6.92
N SER A 97 7.13 -3.19 -7.53
CA SER A 97 6.81 -3.20 -8.96
C SER A 97 5.61 -2.32 -9.31
N ALA A 98 4.62 -2.21 -8.44
CA ALA A 98 3.48 -1.31 -8.64
C ALA A 98 3.92 0.16 -8.54
N HIS A 99 4.68 0.51 -7.51
CA HIS A 99 5.29 1.82 -7.33
C HIS A 99 6.06 2.26 -8.59
N ASP A 100 6.99 1.43 -9.07
CA ASP A 100 7.83 1.77 -10.22
C ASP A 100 6.99 1.97 -11.49
N ARG A 101 5.92 1.19 -11.66
CA ARG A 101 5.00 1.33 -12.79
C ARG A 101 4.19 2.62 -12.72
N ILE A 102 3.70 3.01 -11.53
CA ILE A 102 2.96 4.26 -11.34
C ILE A 102 3.88 5.46 -11.55
N ARG A 103 5.10 5.42 -10.98
CA ARG A 103 6.12 6.45 -11.19
C ARG A 103 6.44 6.67 -12.67
N ASN A 104 6.67 5.58 -13.40
CA ASN A 104 6.92 5.66 -14.84
C ASN A 104 5.73 6.28 -15.59
N LEU A 105 4.50 5.93 -15.24
CA LEU A 105 3.30 6.53 -15.84
C LEU A 105 3.20 8.03 -15.51
N ARG A 106 3.44 8.42 -14.25
CA ARG A 106 3.48 9.83 -13.83
C ARG A 106 4.48 10.60 -14.67
N ASP A 107 5.70 10.08 -14.82
CA ASP A 107 6.77 10.76 -15.55
C ASP A 107 6.45 10.93 -17.05
N THR A 108 5.58 10.08 -17.61
CA THR A 108 5.09 10.19 -19.00
C THR A 108 3.89 11.14 -19.18
N ARG A 109 3.32 11.68 -18.11
CA ARG A 109 2.22 12.64 -18.12
C ARG A 109 2.74 13.96 -17.55
N LYS A 110 2.92 14.97 -18.39
CA LYS A 110 3.35 16.32 -17.98
C LYS A 110 2.21 17.30 -18.13
#